data_AF-A0A539EJG6-F1
#
_entry.id   AF-A0A539EJG6-F1
#
_cell.length_a   1.000
_cell.length_b   1.000
_cell.length_c   1.000
_cell.angle_alpha   90.00
_cell.angle_beta   90.00
_cell.angle_gamma   90.00
#
_symmetry.space_group_name_H-M   'P 1'
#
loop_
_entity.id
_entity.type
_entity.pdbx_description
1 polymer ?
#
loop_
_entity_poly.entity_id
_entity_poly.type
_entity_poly.pdbx_seq_one_letter_code
_entity_poly.pdbx_strand_id
1 'polypeptide(L)'
;MNFFSCWRTRVLLDLFVDDRLDEAQAGRIAEHIAACAPCRAEADELAPLPSLKDAAPPVPAGLMESILKKHAEEAEAPAPAWRPSPAFAAAAAAAALLLLAQGVPGPTTRGAPKPPVGGQR
;
A
#
# COMPACT_ATOMS: atom_id res chain seq x y z
N MET A 1 16.76 3.33 22.59
CA MET A 1 17.73 4.26 21.97
C MET A 1 18.97 3.49 21.57
N ASN A 2 19.25 3.38 20.27
CA ASN A 2 20.39 2.61 19.75
C ASN A 2 21.30 3.54 18.92
N PHE A 3 22.57 3.64 19.29
CA PHE A 3 23.56 4.49 18.62
C PHE A 3 23.64 4.24 17.09
N PHE A 4 23.63 2.97 16.68
CA PHE A 4 23.67 2.59 15.27
C PHE A 4 22.42 3.06 14.50
N SER A 5 21.25 2.99 15.12
CA SER A 5 19.99 3.48 14.52
C SER A 5 19.99 5.00 14.36
N CYS A 6 20.53 5.73 15.34
CA CYS A 6 20.68 7.18 15.23
C CYS A 6 21.64 7.55 14.09
N TRP A 7 22.81 6.91 14.02
CA TRP A 7 23.78 7.16 12.96
C TRP A 7 23.19 6.89 11.57
N ARG A 8 22.54 5.73 11.39
CA ARG A 8 21.89 5.37 10.13
C ARG A 8 20.79 6.35 9.74
N THR A 9 20.02 6.84 10.72
CA THR A 9 18.96 7.82 10.48
C THR A 9 19.52 9.15 10.03
N ARG A 10 20.58 9.65 10.69
CA ARG A 10 21.26 10.90 10.29
C ARG A 10 21.81 10.85 8.87
N VAL A 11 22.39 9.71 8.46
CA VAL A 11 22.92 9.54 7.10
C VAL A 11 21.81 9.57 6.04
N LEU A 12 20.59 9.15 6.39
CA LEU A 12 19.45 9.06 5.46
C LEU A 12 18.45 10.23 5.62
N LEU A 13 18.73 11.21 6.47
CA LEU A 13 17.78 12.24 6.86
C LEU A 13 17.41 13.18 5.69
N ASP A 14 18.41 13.56 4.89
CA ASP A 14 18.23 14.37 3.67
C ASP A 14 17.29 13.68 2.67
N LEU A 15 17.55 12.39 2.38
CA LEU A 15 16.71 11.58 1.50
C LEU A 15 15.29 11.38 2.06
N PHE A 16 15.17 11.28 3.39
CA PHE A 16 13.87 11.14 4.06
C PHE A 16 13.05 12.43 3.95
N VAL A 17 13.65 13.60 4.16
CA VAL A 17 12.98 14.90 4.06
C VAL A 17 12.54 15.20 2.62
N ASP A 18 13.32 14.76 1.64
CA ASP A 18 13.01 14.86 0.21
C ASP A 18 12.01 13.81 -0.31
N ASP A 19 11.53 12.89 0.52
CA ASP A 19 10.67 11.75 0.14
C ASP A 19 11.29 10.84 -0.95
N ARG A 20 12.61 10.62 -0.87
CA ARG A 20 13.40 9.83 -1.84
C ARG A 20 13.81 8.43 -1.35
N LEU A 21 13.27 7.99 -0.22
CA LEU A 21 13.50 6.65 0.32
C LEU A 21 12.42 5.67 -0.14
N ASP A 22 12.75 4.38 -0.21
CA ASP A 22 11.72 3.35 -0.38
C ASP A 22 10.79 3.28 0.85
N GLU A 23 9.56 2.77 0.68
CA GLU A 23 8.55 2.73 1.75
C GLU A 23 9.06 2.03 3.02
N ALA A 24 9.85 0.96 2.87
CA ALA A 24 10.36 0.20 4.00
C ALA A 24 11.45 0.97 4.75
N GLN A 25 12.29 1.71 4.05
CA GLN A 25 13.29 2.61 4.62
C GLN A 25 12.61 3.80 5.30
N ALA A 26 11.69 4.47 4.62
CA ALA A 26 10.94 5.60 5.13
C ALA A 26 10.21 5.23 6.44
N GLY A 27 9.50 4.09 6.46
CA GLY A 27 8.80 3.61 7.65
C GLY A 27 9.73 3.41 8.85
N ARG A 28 10.91 2.80 8.65
CA ARG A 28 11.89 2.60 9.72
C ARG A 28 12.49 3.90 10.25
N ILE A 29 12.69 4.88 9.37
CA ILE A 29 13.21 6.20 9.76
C ILE A 29 12.15 6.99 10.52
N ALA A 30 10.90 6.97 10.04
CA ALA A 30 9.76 7.60 10.69
C ALA A 30 9.54 7.07 12.12
N GLU A 31 9.58 5.74 12.29
CA GLU A 31 9.50 5.10 13.61
C GLU A 31 10.63 5.57 14.55
N HIS A 32 11.86 5.68 14.03
CA HIS A 32 12.99 6.15 14.83
C HIS A 32 12.86 7.62 15.24
N ILE A 33 12.49 8.50 14.31
CA ILE A 33 12.29 9.94 14.58
C ILE A 33 11.14 10.15 15.58
N ALA A 34 10.10 9.32 15.51
CA ALA A 34 9.00 9.31 16.48
C ALA A 34 9.47 8.97 17.91
N ALA A 35 10.52 8.16 18.06
CA ALA A 35 11.07 7.77 19.35
C ALA A 35 12.33 8.55 19.80
N CYS A 36 12.95 9.34 18.91
CA CYS A 36 14.26 9.94 19.13
C CYS A 36 14.22 11.47 18.95
N ALA A 37 14.19 12.20 20.06
CA ALA A 37 14.20 13.66 20.08
C ALA A 37 15.34 14.33 19.29
N PRO A 38 16.62 13.89 19.37
CA PRO A 38 17.69 14.56 18.62
C PRO A 38 17.55 14.36 17.10
N CYS A 39 17.21 13.15 16.64
CA CYS A 39 16.98 12.90 15.22
C CYS A 39 15.76 13.65 14.68
N ARG A 40 14.75 13.91 15.52
CA ARG A 40 13.62 14.76 15.17
C ARG A 40 14.03 16.21 14.97
N ALA A 41 14.77 16.78 15.91
CA ALA A 41 15.25 18.15 15.80
C ALA A 41 16.07 18.36 14.52
N GLU A 42 16.97 17.42 14.18
CA GLU A 42 17.74 17.49 12.93
C GLU A 42 16.86 17.37 11.68
N ALA A 43 15.81 16.55 11.72
CA ALA A 43 14.88 16.43 10.59
C ALA A 43 14.08 17.71 10.39
N ASP A 44 13.67 18.36 11.49
CA ASP A 44 12.94 19.63 11.47
C ASP A 44 13.84 20.77 10.95
N GLU A 45 15.15 20.75 11.24
CA GLU A 45 16.12 21.70 10.70
C GLU A 45 16.34 21.54 9.19
N LEU A 46 16.29 20.31 8.68
CA LEU A 46 16.39 20.02 7.25
C LEU A 46 15.09 20.24 6.49
N ALA A 47 13.95 20.29 7.19
CA ALA A 47 12.65 20.43 6.56
C ALA A 47 12.61 21.70 5.69
N PRO A 48 12.13 21.62 4.43
CA PRO A 48 12.11 22.76 3.54
C PRO A 48 11.29 23.90 4.16
N LEU A 49 11.82 25.12 4.04
CA LEU A 49 11.15 26.32 4.51
C LEU A 49 9.73 26.36 3.94
N PRO A 50 8.69 26.57 4.77
CA PRO A 50 7.29 26.62 4.31
C PRO A 50 7.10 27.61 3.14
N SER A 51 7.85 28.72 3.18
CA SER A 51 7.84 29.75 2.15
C SER A 51 8.23 29.26 0.74
N LEU A 52 9.00 28.17 0.62
CA LEU A 52 9.31 27.56 -0.68
C LEU A 52 8.15 26.73 -1.24
N LYS A 53 7.30 26.16 -0.36
CA LYS A 53 6.10 25.41 -0.77
C LYS A 53 5.00 26.36 -1.25
N ASP A 54 4.91 27.54 -0.66
CA ASP A 54 3.91 28.55 -1.01
C ASP A 54 4.18 29.25 -2.35
N ALA A 55 5.40 29.13 -2.89
CA ALA A 55 5.78 29.70 -4.18
C ALA A 55 5.21 28.94 -5.40
N ALA A 56 4.37 27.93 -5.18
CA ALA A 56 3.77 27.15 -6.25
C ALA A 56 2.80 28.03 -7.09
N PRO A 57 2.83 27.92 -8.43
CA PRO A 57 1.88 28.61 -9.29
C PRO A 57 0.45 28.15 -9.00
N PRO A 58 -0.56 28.99 -9.28
CA PRO A 58 -1.95 28.60 -9.08
C PRO A 58 -2.30 27.37 -9.92
N VAL A 59 -3.00 26.42 -9.30
CA VAL A 59 -3.48 25.20 -9.96
C VAL A 59 -4.46 25.58 -11.08
N PRO A 60 -4.34 25.02 -12.30
CA PRO A 60 -5.27 25.32 -13.38
C PRO A 60 -6.70 24.93 -13.01
N ALA A 61 -7.67 25.78 -13.39
CA ALA A 61 -9.08 25.54 -13.16
C ALA A 61 -9.52 24.21 -13.82
N GLY A 62 -10.31 23.40 -13.12
CA GLY A 62 -10.80 22.13 -13.64
C GLY A 62 -9.85 20.93 -13.45
N LEU A 63 -8.64 21.13 -12.93
CA LEU A 63 -7.68 20.02 -12.73
C LEU A 63 -8.18 19.01 -11.69
N MET A 64 -8.72 19.50 -10.57
CA MET A 64 -9.22 18.64 -9.50
C MET A 64 -10.40 17.81 -9.99
N GLU A 65 -11.33 18.43 -10.71
CA GLU A 65 -12.49 17.78 -11.32
C GLU A 65 -12.06 16.72 -12.34
N SER A 66 -11.03 17.00 -13.15
CA SER A 66 -10.46 16.05 -14.10
C SER A 66 -9.84 14.83 -13.42
N ILE A 67 -9.08 15.03 -12.34
CA ILE A 67 -8.47 13.96 -11.54
C ILE A 67 -9.56 13.10 -10.89
N LEU A 68 -10.52 13.73 -10.21
CA LEU A 68 -11.61 13.03 -9.53
C LEU A 68 -12.48 12.23 -10.51
N LYS A 69 -12.77 12.81 -11.69
CA LYS A 69 -13.52 12.11 -12.74
C LYS A 69 -12.79 10.85 -13.21
N LYS A 70 -11.48 10.92 -13.46
CA LYS A 70 -10.70 9.73 -13.86
C LYS A 70 -10.71 8.63 -12.80
N HIS A 71 -10.56 8.98 -11.52
CA HIS A 71 -10.62 8.00 -10.45
C HIS A 71 -12.01 7.36 -10.31
N ALA A 72 -13.09 8.13 -10.52
CA ALA A 72 -14.44 7.60 -10.53
C ALA A 72 -14.65 6.61 -11.69
N GLU A 73 -14.22 6.96 -12.90
CA GLU A 73 -14.29 6.08 -14.08
C GLU A 73 -13.50 4.79 -13.87
N GLU A 74 -12.34 4.85 -13.21
CA GLU A 74 -11.51 3.67 -12.91
C GLU A 74 -12.12 2.80 -11.81
N ALA A 75 -12.77 3.40 -10.80
CA ALA A 75 -13.50 2.67 -9.76
C ALA A 75 -14.76 1.96 -10.29
N GLU A 76 -15.37 2.52 -11.34
CA GLU A 76 -16.55 1.94 -12.01
C GLU A 76 -16.18 0.92 -13.11
N ALA A 77 -14.91 0.81 -13.48
CA ALA A 77 -14.47 -0.15 -14.48
C ALA A 77 -14.76 -1.58 -13.97
N PRO A 78 -15.50 -2.40 -14.75
CA PRO A 78 -15.77 -3.77 -14.34
C PRO A 78 -14.44 -4.51 -14.20
N ALA A 79 -14.18 -5.04 -13.01
CA ALA A 79 -13.01 -5.87 -12.75
C ALA A 79 -12.93 -6.97 -13.82
N PRO A 80 -11.74 -7.24 -14.40
CA PRO A 80 -11.60 -8.27 -15.41
C PRO A 80 -12.03 -9.60 -14.80
N ALA A 81 -13.18 -10.11 -15.24
CA ALA A 81 -13.68 -11.40 -14.80
C ALA A 81 -12.76 -12.48 -15.37
N TRP A 82 -11.78 -12.92 -14.57
CA TRP A 82 -10.91 -14.02 -14.93
C TRP A 82 -11.74 -15.30 -14.98
N ARG A 83 -12.13 -15.70 -16.19
CA ARG A 83 -12.80 -16.97 -16.45
C ARG A 83 -11.73 -18.01 -16.75
N PRO A 84 -11.57 -19.07 -15.92
CA PRO A 84 -10.65 -20.14 -16.25
C PRO A 84 -11.08 -20.79 -17.56
N SER A 85 -10.09 -21.14 -18.40
CA SER A 85 -10.39 -21.86 -19.64
C SER A 85 -11.06 -23.20 -19.32
N PRO A 86 -11.91 -23.74 -20.23
CA PRO A 86 -12.55 -25.03 -20.01
C PRO A 86 -11.53 -26.16 -19.81
N ALA A 87 -10.32 -26.04 -20.39
CA ALA A 87 -9.21 -26.95 -20.16
C ALA A 87 -8.71 -26.93 -18.71
N PHE A 88 -8.64 -25.75 -18.08
CA PHE A 88 -8.23 -25.62 -16.68
C PHE A 88 -9.29 -26.20 -15.74
N ALA A 89 -10.58 -25.99 -16.04
CA ALA A 89 -11.68 -26.59 -15.29
C ALA A 89 -11.66 -28.14 -15.38
N ALA A 90 -11.42 -28.68 -16.57
CA ALA A 90 -11.29 -30.12 -16.78
C ALA A 90 -10.08 -30.71 -16.02
N ALA A 91 -8.92 -30.03 -16.06
CA ALA A 91 -7.73 -30.44 -15.33
C ALA A 91 -7.95 -30.41 -13.80
N ALA A 92 -8.61 -29.37 -13.27
CA ALA A 92 -8.95 -29.28 -11.85
C ALA A 92 -9.91 -30.39 -11.42
N ALA A 93 -10.92 -30.71 -12.23
CA ALA A 93 -11.85 -31.81 -11.97
C ALA A 93 -11.13 -33.17 -11.95
N ALA A 94 -10.24 -33.42 -12.92
CA ALA A 94 -9.43 -34.64 -12.95
C ALA A 94 -8.51 -34.76 -11.73
N ALA A 95 -7.85 -33.67 -11.34
CA ALA A 95 -7.00 -33.64 -10.15
C ALA A 95 -7.79 -33.88 -8.85
N ALA A 96 -9.00 -33.31 -8.73
CA ALA A 96 -9.88 -33.56 -7.58
C ALA A 96 -10.33 -35.02 -7.50
N LEU A 97 -10.67 -35.64 -8.62
CA LEU A 97 -11.00 -37.07 -8.69
C LEU A 97 -9.81 -37.96 -8.29
N LEU A 98 -8.61 -37.61 -8.75
CA LEU A 98 -7.37 -38.28 -8.35
C LEU A 98 -7.12 -38.15 -6.84
N LEU A 99 -7.34 -36.98 -6.23
CA LEU A 99 -7.20 -36.73 -4.79
C LEU A 99 -8.21 -37.54 -3.95
N LEU A 100 -9.45 -37.67 -4.43
CA LEU A 100 -10.47 -38.50 -3.78
C LEU A 100 -10.12 -39.99 -3.86
N ALA A 101 -9.59 -40.46 -4.99
CA ALA A 101 -9.22 -41.86 -5.18
C ALA A 101 -8.04 -42.30 -4.30
N GLN A 102 -7.13 -41.38 -3.95
CA GLN A 102 -5.99 -41.64 -3.07
C GLN A 102 -6.29 -41.39 -1.57
N GLY A 103 -7.56 -41.15 -1.21
CA GLY A 103 -7.99 -41.00 0.19
C GLY A 103 -7.39 -39.81 0.93
N VAL A 104 -6.89 -38.81 0.20
CA VAL A 104 -6.34 -37.58 0.79
C VAL A 104 -7.51 -36.74 1.32
N PRO A 105 -7.54 -36.37 2.62
CA PRO A 105 -8.58 -35.52 3.15
C PRO A 105 -8.56 -34.17 2.42
N GLY A 106 -9.68 -33.82 1.80
CA GLY A 106 -9.80 -32.62 0.98
C GLY A 106 -9.56 -31.32 1.77
N PRO A 107 -9.20 -30.21 1.09
CA PRO A 107 -9.00 -28.93 1.75
C PRO A 107 -10.31 -28.50 2.41
N THR A 108 -10.28 -28.40 3.74
CA THR A 108 -11.38 -27.84 4.53
C THR A 108 -11.63 -26.43 4.03
N THR A 109 -12.84 -26.16 3.51
CA THR A 109 -13.29 -24.83 3.08
C THR A 109 -13.47 -23.91 4.30
N ARG A 110 -12.36 -23.51 4.93
CA ARG A 110 -12.33 -22.40 5.88
C ARG A 110 -12.22 -21.11 5.07
N GLY A 111 -13.35 -20.60 4.63
CA GLY A 111 -13.38 -19.30 3.96
C GLY A 111 -14.61 -19.06 3.10
N ALA A 112 -15.82 -19.21 3.66
CA ALA A 112 -16.93 -18.45 3.12
C ALA A 112 -16.69 -16.96 3.48
N PRO A 113 -16.67 -16.02 2.52
CA PRO A 113 -16.69 -14.60 2.85
C PRO A 113 -17.99 -14.29 3.60
N LYS A 114 -17.85 -13.73 4.80
CA LYS A 114 -18.98 -13.22 5.59
C LYS A 114 -19.68 -12.13 4.76
N PRO A 115 -21.00 -12.21 4.51
CA PRO A 115 -21.69 -11.15 3.79
C PRO A 115 -21.59 -9.83 4.58
N PRO A 116 -21.49 -8.68 3.88
CA PRO A 116 -21.47 -7.38 4.56
C PRO A 116 -22.78 -7.19 5.32
N VAL A 117 -22.67 -6.94 6.63
CA VAL A 117 -23.78 -6.47 7.44
C VAL A 117 -24.12 -5.06 6.97
N GLY A 118 -25.23 -4.96 6.24
CA GLY A 118 -25.91 -3.69 5.98
C GLY A 118 -26.72 -3.25 7.18
N GLY A 119 -26.69 -1.94 7.46
CA GLY A 119 -27.54 -1.23 8.41
C GLY A 119 -26.95 -1.15 9.82
N GLN A 120 -26.95 -0.01 10.51
CA GLN A 120 -28.03 0.96 10.55
C GLN A 120 -27.56 2.36 10.99
N ARG A 121 -28.24 3.36 10.41
CA ARG A 121 -28.63 4.69 10.94
C ARG A 121 -27.57 5.62 11.53
#